data_AF-A0A2X1RLB9-F1
#
_entry.id   AF-A0A2X1RLB9-F1
#
_cell.length_a   1.000
_cell.length_b   1.000
_cell.length_c   1.000
_cell.angle_alpha   90.00
_cell.angle_beta   90.00
_cell.angle_gamma   90.00
#
_symmetry.space_group_name_H-M   'P 1'
#
loop_
_entity.id
_entity.type
_entity.pdbx_description
1 polymer ?
#
loop_
_entity_poly.entity_id
_entity_poly.type
_entity_poly.pdbx_seq_one_letter_code
_entity_poly.pdbx_strand_id
1 'polypeptide(L)' 'MNPLSVGNQAPAFTLLNQQEKPVSLNDFRGKKVLIYFYPKALTPGCTTQACGIA' A
#
# COMPACT_ATOMS: atom_id res chain seq x y z
N MET A 1 -3.26 -13.25 15.34
CA MET A 1 -3.00 -12.07 14.50
C MET A 1 -3.03 -10.86 15.41
N ASN A 2 -1.96 -10.07 15.44
CA ASN A 2 -1.93 -8.85 16.24
C ASN A 2 -2.25 -7.67 15.32
N PRO A 3 -3.34 -6.91 15.61
CA PRO A 3 -3.66 -5.72 14.83
C PRO A 3 -2.59 -4.65 14.97
N LEU A 4 -2.31 -3.92 13.90
CA LEU A 4 -1.37 -2.80 13.93
C LEU A 4 -1.97 -1.64 14.75
N SER A 5 -1.15 -1.08 15.63
CA SER A 5 -1.49 0.12 16.41
C SER A 5 -0.64 1.31 15.98
N VAL A 6 -1.14 2.52 16.22
CA VAL A 6 -0.38 3.75 15.96
C VAL A 6 0.94 3.71 16.72
N GLY A 7 2.04 4.09 16.05
CA GLY A 7 3.39 4.05 16.60
C GLY A 7 4.10 2.71 16.42
N ASN A 8 3.42 1.63 15.99
CA ASN A 8 4.12 0.42 15.57
C ASN A 8 4.98 0.71 14.34
N GLN A 9 6.15 0.09 14.31
CA GLN A 9 6.94 0.04 13.08
C GLN A 9 6.14 -0.70 12.02
N ALA A 10 6.00 -0.09 10.85
CA ALA A 10 5.32 -0.71 9.72
C ALA A 10 6.02 -2.04 9.35
N PRO A 11 5.28 -3.14 9.13
CA PRO A 11 5.86 -4.42 8.73
C PRO A 11 6.66 -4.29 7.43
N ALA A 12 7.81 -4.95 7.37
CA ALA A 12 8.55 -5.04 6.13
C ALA A 12 7.78 -5.92 5.14
N PHE A 13 7.65 -5.45 3.90
CA PHE A 13 7.14 -6.24 2.79
C PHE A 13 7.85 -5.85 1.50
N THR A 14 7.87 -6.81 0.58
CA THR A 14 8.25 -6.61 -0.81
C THR A 14 7.17 -7.25 -1.67
N LEU A 15 6.62 -6.49 -2.60
CA LEU A 15 5.57 -6.94 -3.51
C LEU A 15 5.98 -6.59 -4.94
N LEU A 16 5.40 -7.30 -5.91
CA LEU A 16 5.54 -6.93 -7.32
C LEU A 16 4.61 -5.76 -7.63
N ASN A 17 5.10 -4.79 -8.38
CA ASN A 17 4.27 -3.74 -8.95
C ASN A 17 3.63 -4.19 -10.28
N GLN A 18 2.89 -3.30 -10.93
CA GLN A 18 2.20 -3.55 -12.20
C GLN A 18 3.12 -3.87 -13.39
N GLN A 19 4.44 -3.68 -13.23
CA GLN A 19 5.46 -4.03 -14.23
C GLN A 19 6.28 -5.26 -13.80
N GLU A 20 5.77 -6.05 -12.83
CA GLU A 20 6.45 -7.21 -12.25
C GLU A 20 7.81 -6.88 -11.61
N LYS A 21 8.03 -5.62 -11.24
CA LYS A 21 9.25 -5.21 -10.54
C LYS A 21 9.03 -5.30 -9.03
N PRO A 22 10.00 -5.86 -8.28
CA PRO A 22 9.93 -5.86 -6.83
C PRO A 22 10.02 -4.43 -6.29
N VAL A 23 9.14 -4.10 -5.35
CA VAL A 23 9.13 -2.84 -4.61
C VAL A 23 9.06 -3.16 -3.13
N SER A 24 10.00 -2.64 -2.34
CA SER A 24 10.05 -2.80 -0.89
C SER A 24 9.65 -1.52 -0.17
N LEU A 25 9.00 -1.65 0.99
CA LEU A 25 8.76 -0.50 1.87
C LEU A 25 10.08 0.20 2.27
N ASN A 26 11.18 -0.55 2.37
CA ASN A 26 12.49 0.00 2.69
C ASN A 26 13.05 0.94 1.62
N ASP A 27 12.59 0.84 0.36
CA ASP A 27 13.04 1.71 -0.72
C ASP A 27 12.60 3.17 -0.52
N PHE A 28 11.63 3.41 0.38
CA PHE A 28 11.05 4.71 0.68
C PHE A 28 11.53 5.32 2.02
N ARG A 29 12.60 4.80 2.61
CA ARG A 29 13.18 5.34 3.85
C ARG A 29 13.43 6.86 3.74
N GLY A 30 13.07 7.59 4.79
CA GLY A 30 13.18 9.05 4.84
C GLY A 30 12.04 9.81 4.16
N LYS A 31 11.06 9.12 3.55
CA LYS A 31 9.86 9.73 2.96
C LYS A 31 8.61 9.37 3.77
N LYS A 32 7.59 10.22 3.68
CA LYS A 32 6.22 9.86 4.13
C LYS A 32 5.59 8.96 3.06
N VAL A 33 4.96 7.87 3.49
CA VAL A 33 4.37 6.86 2.62
C VAL A 33 2.93 6.58 3.08
N LEU A 34 2.00 6.55 2.13
CA LEU A 34 0.63 6.08 2.33
C LEU A 34 0.50 4.69 1.71
N ILE A 35 0.07 3.70 2.50
CA ILE A 35 -0.21 2.35 2.02
C ILE A 35 -1.72 2.14 2.08
N TYR A 36 -2.31 1.79 0.95
CA TYR A 36 -3.75 1.58 0.80
C TYR A 36 -3.99 0.20 0.19
N PHE A 37 -4.76 -0.64 0.89
CA PHE A 37 -5.15 -1.97 0.43
C PHE A 37 -6.60 -1.93 -0.06
N TYR A 38 -6.88 -2.59 -1.17
CA TYR A 38 -8.23 -2.76 -1.70
C TYR A 38 -8.42 -4.22 -2.15
N PRO A 39 -9.63 -4.79 -2.04
CA PRO A 39 -9.83 -6.23 -2.28
C PRO A 39 -9.64 -6.66 -3.74
N LYS A 40 -10.11 -5.83 -4.69
CA LYS A 40 -10.05 -6.12 -6.12
C LYS A 40 -10.13 -4.86 -6.96
N ALA A 41 -9.26 -4.75 -7.96
CA ALA A 41 -9.27 -3.65 -8.92
C ALA A 41 -10.48 -3.76 -9.87
N LEU A 42 -10.88 -2.65 -10.49
CA LEU A 42 -11.87 -2.61 -11.57
C LEU A 42 -13.24 -3.23 -11.21
N THR A 43 -13.63 -3.16 -9.93
CA THR A 43 -15.01 -3.49 -9.52
C THR A 43 -15.87 -2.23 -9.55
N PRO A 44 -17.21 -2.32 -9.73
CA PRO A 44 -18.08 -1.15 -9.89
C PRO A 44 -18.03 -0.14 -8.73
N GLY A 45 -17.58 -0.55 -7.53
CA GLY A 45 -17.35 0.33 -6.38
C GLY A 45 -15.91 0.89 -6.26
N CYS A 46 -14.98 0.40 -7.08
CA CYS A 46 -13.55 0.70 -6.99
C CYS A 46 -13.14 1.96 -7.78
N THR A 47 -14.06 2.57 -8.52
CA THR A 47 -13.82 3.74 -9.37
C THR A 47 -13.79 5.06 -8.59
N THR A 48 -14.25 5.12 -7.33
CA THR A 48 -14.24 6.38 -6.55
C THR A 48 -13.17 6.41 -5.47
N GLN A 49 -12.81 5.27 -4.89
CA GLN A 49 -11.97 5.21 -3.68
C GLN A 49 -10.51 5.62 -3.94
N ALA A 50 -10.02 5.46 -5.17
CA ALA A 50 -8.67 5.86 -5.55
C ALA A 50 -8.61 7.20 -6.32
N CYS A 51 -9.74 7.77 -6.73
CA CYS A 51 -9.76 9.01 -7.53
C CYS A 51 -9.33 10.26 -6.76
N GLY A 52 -9.33 10.22 -5.42
CA GLY A 52 -8.83 11.31 -4.56
C GLY A 52 -7.41 11.10 -4.02
N ILE A 53 -6.75 9.99 -4.39
CA ILE A 53 -5.35 9.73 -4.02
C ILE A 53 -4.49 10.17 -5.20
N ALA A 54 -4.35 11.50 -5.33
CA ALA A 54 -3.39 12.13 -6.23
C ALA A 54 -2.37 12.90 -5.38
#